data_AF-A0A916ZVQ6-F1
#
_entry.id   AF-A0A916ZVQ6-F1
#
_cell.length_a   1.000
_cell.length_b   1.000
_cell.length_c   1.000
_cell.angle_alpha   90.00
_cell.angle_beta   90.00
_cell.angle_gamma   90.00
#
_symmetry.space_group_name_H-M   'P 1'
#
loop_
_entity.id
_entity.type
_entity.pdbx_description
1 polymer ?
#
loop_
_entity_poly.entity_id
_entity_poly.type
_entity_poly.pdbx_seq_one_letter_code
_entity_poly.pdbx_strand_id
1 'polypeptide(L)'
;MSTLKQSFFFGYYIVFTENFIENFCENKDKPELECDGKCFLSDLIDRNNSDSVEIPPYIENQLVLFYQENETASFQFITLPHSLFNYSNNYQFDYSSFNFKPPNV
;
A
#
# COMPACT_ATOMS: atom_id res chain seq x y z
N MET A 1 8.09 -13.67 18.39
CA MET A 1 6.89 -13.15 17.69
C MET A 1 7.38 -12.26 16.54
N SER A 2 7.79 -12.80 15.38
CA SER A 2 8.43 -11.98 14.32
C SER A 2 8.22 -12.49 12.87
N THR A 3 7.17 -13.27 12.60
CA THR A 3 6.86 -13.71 11.23
C THR A 3 6.22 -12.61 10.38
N LEU A 4 5.39 -11.75 10.99
CA LEU A 4 4.71 -10.66 10.29
C LEU A 4 5.70 -9.63 9.71
N LYS A 5 6.74 -9.28 10.47
CA LYS A 5 7.81 -8.37 10.04
C LYS A 5 8.56 -8.95 8.84
N GLN A 6 8.89 -10.24 8.91
CA GLN A 6 9.52 -10.94 7.79
C GLN A 6 8.62 -10.90 6.54
N SER A 7 7.34 -11.29 6.67
CA SER A 7 6.38 -11.25 5.57
C SER A 7 6.23 -9.86 4.96
N PHE A 8 6.25 -8.80 5.77
CA PHE A 8 6.18 -7.43 5.28
C PHE A 8 7.39 -7.08 4.39
N PHE A 9 8.62 -7.27 4.88
CA PHE A 9 9.82 -6.94 4.09
C PHE A 9 9.95 -7.79 2.84
N PHE A 10 9.57 -9.07 2.90
CA PHE A 10 9.49 -9.92 1.72
C PHE A 10 8.46 -9.44 0.71
N GLY A 11 7.25 -9.08 1.16
CA GLY A 11 6.23 -8.50 0.30
C GLY A 11 6.68 -7.17 -0.32
N TYR A 12 7.33 -6.32 0.47
CA TYR A 12 7.86 -5.04 0.02
C TYR A 12 8.97 -5.22 -1.03
N TYR A 13 9.87 -6.18 -0.85
CA TYR A 13 10.90 -6.53 -1.85
C TYR A 13 10.29 -7.00 -3.18
N ILE A 14 9.25 -7.84 -3.13
CA ILE A 14 8.61 -8.39 -4.32
C ILE A 14 7.84 -7.31 -5.10
N VAL A 15 7.16 -6.40 -4.40
CA VAL A 15 6.32 -5.37 -5.05
C VAL A 15 7.14 -4.14 -5.47
N PHE A 16 8.16 -3.77 -4.68
CA PHE A 16 8.91 -2.52 -4.83
C PHE A 16 10.43 -2.75 -4.84
N THR A 17 10.91 -3.65 -5.70
CA THR A 17 12.32 -4.08 -5.73
C THR A 17 13.32 -2.91 -5.90
N GLU A 18 13.06 -1.97 -6.80
CA GLU A 18 13.96 -0.81 -7.01
C GLU A 18 14.09 0.05 -5.76
N ASN A 19 12.95 0.39 -5.14
CA ASN A 19 12.94 1.18 -3.91
C ASN A 19 13.54 0.40 -2.73
N PHE A 20 13.36 -0.92 -2.71
CA PHE A 20 13.97 -1.79 -1.72
C PHE A 20 15.50 -1.76 -1.81
N ILE A 21 16.06 -1.91 -3.02
CA ILE A 21 17.51 -1.85 -3.23
C ILE A 21 18.05 -0.46 -2.84
N GLU A 22 17.33 0.59 -3.22
CA GLU A 22 17.69 1.97 -2.88
C GLU A 22 17.66 2.23 -1.37
N ASN A 23 16.83 1.57 -0.58
CA ASN A 23 16.76 1.86 0.86
C ASN A 23 17.56 0.88 1.73
N PHE A 24 17.72 -0.37 1.30
CA PHE A 24 18.26 -1.44 2.15
C PHE A 24 19.60 -2.00 1.69
N CYS A 25 20.09 -1.65 0.51
CA CYS A 25 21.39 -2.13 0.06
C CYS A 25 22.53 -1.23 0.57
N GLU A 26 23.55 -1.84 1.18
CA GLU A 26 24.76 -1.18 1.67
C GLU A 26 25.78 -0.86 0.56
N ASN A 27 25.86 -1.72 -0.46
CA ASN A 27 26.91 -1.69 -1.49
C ASN A 27 26.42 -1.12 -2.83
N LYS A 28 25.66 -0.02 -2.80
CA LYS A 28 25.11 0.61 -4.03
C LYS A 28 26.18 1.09 -5.00
N ASP A 29 27.33 1.52 -4.47
CA ASP A 29 28.47 2.01 -5.27
C ASP A 29 29.29 0.87 -5.90
N LYS A 30 28.99 -0.39 -5.55
CA LYS A 30 29.71 -1.59 -5.99
C LYS A 30 28.75 -2.65 -6.52
N PRO A 31 28.15 -2.44 -7.71
CA PRO A 31 27.21 -3.38 -8.31
C PRO A 31 27.81 -4.76 -8.55
N GLU A 32 29.14 -4.88 -8.66
CA GLU A 32 29.85 -6.16 -8.79
C GLU A 32 29.70 -7.10 -7.58
N LEU A 33 29.26 -6.59 -6.43
CA LEU A 33 29.00 -7.39 -5.23
C LEU A 33 27.59 -7.99 -5.18
N GLU A 34 26.76 -7.73 -6.18
CA GLU A 34 25.44 -8.34 -6.36
C GLU A 34 24.55 -8.31 -5.10
N CYS A 35 24.51 -7.18 -4.39
CA CYS A 35 23.71 -7.05 -3.18
C CYS A 35 22.21 -7.30 -3.44
N ASP A 36 21.61 -6.61 -4.42
CA ASP A 36 20.20 -6.77 -4.84
C ASP A 36 19.16 -6.91 -3.70
N GLY A 37 19.42 -6.30 -2.53
CA GLY A 37 18.60 -6.48 -1.33
C GLY A 37 18.73 -7.84 -0.61
N LYS A 38 19.50 -8.78 -1.16
CA LYS A 38 19.72 -10.14 -0.63
C LYS A 38 20.40 -10.12 0.74
N CYS A 39 21.38 -9.24 0.96
CA CYS A 39 22.09 -9.12 2.25
C CYS A 39 21.11 -8.81 3.40
N PHE A 40 20.23 -7.82 3.20
CA PHE A 40 19.23 -7.46 4.19
C PHE A 40 18.22 -8.59 4.42
N LEU A 41 17.76 -9.27 3.36
CA LEU A 41 16.83 -10.39 3.47
C LEU A 41 17.45 -11.58 4.21
N SER A 42 18.72 -11.91 3.94
CA SER A 42 19.46 -12.95 4.68
C SER A 42 19.55 -12.61 6.17
N ASP A 43 19.95 -11.39 6.51
CA ASP A 43 19.99 -10.91 7.89
C ASP A 43 18.62 -11.01 8.59
N LEU A 44 17.54 -10.70 7.87
CA LEU A 44 16.17 -10.75 8.38
C LEU A 44 15.70 -12.19 8.69
N ILE A 45 16.16 -13.17 7.91
CA ILE A 45 15.86 -14.61 8.10
C ILE A 45 16.70 -15.16 9.26
N ASP A 46 17.97 -14.79 9.32
CA ASP A 46 18.91 -15.29 10.34
C ASP A 46 18.58 -14.74 11.74
N ARG A 47 18.08 -13.50 11.82
CA ARG A 47 17.58 -12.87 13.05
C ARG A 47 16.17 -13.36 13.41
N ASN A 48 16.02 -14.66 13.64
CA ASN A 48 14.75 -15.25 14.05
C ASN A 48 14.30 -14.89 15.49
N ASN A 49 15.10 -14.15 16.28
CA ASN A 49 14.79 -13.87 17.70
C ASN A 49 15.31 -12.55 18.28
N SER A 50 15.92 -11.64 17.50
CA SER A 50 16.33 -10.33 18.02
C SER A 50 15.49 -9.20 17.44
N ASP A 51 14.84 -8.46 18.32
CA ASP A 51 14.03 -7.27 18.04
C ASP A 51 14.81 -6.10 17.39
N SER A 52 16.05 -6.32 16.95
CA SER A 52 17.04 -5.27 16.65
C SER A 52 17.31 -5.01 15.16
N VAL A 53 16.44 -5.44 14.24
CA VAL A 53 16.43 -4.80 12.91
C VAL A 53 15.78 -3.45 13.09
N GLU A 54 16.59 -2.41 13.32
CA GLU A 54 16.16 -1.02 13.27
C GLU A 54 15.51 -0.79 11.91
N ILE A 55 14.18 -0.72 11.92
CA ILE A 55 13.43 -0.32 10.75
C ILE A 55 13.79 1.14 10.53
N PRO A 56 14.29 1.54 9.35
CA PRO A 56 14.54 2.95 9.08
C PRO A 56 13.24 3.73 9.36
N PRO A 57 13.28 4.84 10.12
CA PRO A 57 12.08 5.56 10.57
C PRO A 57 11.21 6.08 9.41
N TYR A 58 11.76 6.10 8.20
CA TYR A 58 11.02 6.39 6.97
C TYR A 58 9.98 5.30 6.63
N ILE A 59 10.28 4.02 6.86
CA ILE A 59 9.37 2.90 6.56
C ILE A 59 8.19 2.87 7.54
N GLU A 60 8.40 3.23 8.81
CA GLU A 60 7.32 3.31 9.81
C GLU A 60 6.25 4.33 9.43
N ASN A 61 6.61 5.41 8.73
CA ASN A 61 5.71 6.51 8.41
C ASN A 61 4.99 6.38 7.06
N GLN A 62 5.26 5.32 6.28
CA GLN A 62 4.69 5.12 4.94
C GLN A 62 3.61 4.05 4.84
N LEU A 63 3.34 3.33 5.92
CA LEU A 63 2.34 2.28 5.92
C LEU A 63 0.92 2.86 6.07
N VAL A 64 0.42 3.52 5.03
CA VAL A 64 -1.00 3.88 4.93
C VAL A 64 -1.77 2.67 4.39
N LEU A 65 -2.13 1.74 5.29
CA LEU A 65 -3.04 0.65 4.95
C LEU A 65 -4.46 1.20 4.85
N PHE A 66 -4.96 1.40 3.64
CA PHE A 66 -6.38 1.60 3.43
C PHE A 66 -7.08 0.24 3.38
N TYR A 67 -7.84 -0.06 4.43
CA TYR A 67 -8.74 -1.21 4.49
C TYR A 67 -10.18 -0.70 4.57
N GLN A 68 -10.98 -1.05 3.57
CA GLN A 68 -12.42 -0.84 3.59
C GLN A 68 -13.09 -2.21 3.52
N GLU A 69 -13.87 -2.52 4.55
CA GLU A 69 -14.75 -3.68 4.54
C GLU A 69 -15.81 -3.45 3.45
N ASN A 70 -15.86 -4.35 2.46
CA ASN A 70 -16.91 -4.29 1.45
C ASN A 70 -18.21 -4.77 2.08
N GLU A 71 -19.14 -3.86 2.35
CA GLU A 71 -20.51 -4.27 2.58
C GLU A 71 -20.99 -5.04 1.35
N THR A 72 -21.55 -6.23 1.57
CA THR A 72 -22.15 -7.01 0.50
C THR A 72 -23.29 -6.21 -0.10
N ALA A 73 -23.06 -5.56 -1.25
CA ALA A 73 -24.10 -4.86 -1.98
C ALA A 73 -25.11 -5.90 -2.48
N SER A 74 -26.31 -5.89 -1.92
CA SER A 74 -27.41 -6.66 -2.47
C SER A 74 -28.04 -5.88 -3.62
N PHE A 75 -27.83 -6.37 -4.84
CA PHE A 75 -28.47 -5.81 -6.02
C PHE A 75 -29.86 -6.41 -6.15
N GLN A 76 -30.89 -5.62 -5.88
CA GLN A 76 -32.26 -5.98 -6.26
C GLN A 76 -32.50 -5.55 -7.71
N PHE A 77 -32.68 -6.54 -8.59
CA PHE A 77 -33.12 -6.29 -9.95
C PHE A 77 -34.60 -5.93 -9.93
N ILE A 78 -34.91 -4.65 -10.10
CA ILE A 78 -36.28 -4.19 -10.31
C ILE A 78 -36.57 -4.30 -11.80
N THR A 79 -37.55 -5.13 -12.17
CA THR A 79 -38.13 -5.10 -13.52
C THR A 79 -38.96 -3.83 -13.67
N LEU A 80 -38.35 -2.79 -14.24
CA LEU A 80 -39.07 -1.57 -14.61
C LEU A 80 -40.02 -1.89 -15.78
N PRO A 81 -41.31 -1.52 -15.72
CA PRO A 81 -42.12 -1.49 -16.93
C PRO A 81 -41.45 -0.55 -17.93
N HIS A 82 -41.42 -0.96 -19.20
CA HIS A 82 -40.81 -0.20 -20.29
C HIS A 82 -41.51 1.17 -20.41
N SER A 83 -40.99 2.17 -19.71
CA SER A 83 -41.26 3.57 -19.97
C SER A 83 -40.30 4.02 -21.06
N LEU A 84 -40.83 4.63 -22.12
CA LEU A 84 -40.04 5.17 -23.22
C LEU A 84 -39.14 6.34 -22.77
N PHE A 85 -39.36 6.88 -21.58
CA PHE A 85 -38.50 7.88 -20.96
C PHE A 85 -38.39 7.62 -19.45
N ASN A 86 -37.25 7.11 -19.03
CA ASN A 86 -36.89 7.01 -17.61
C ASN A 86 -35.82 8.06 -17.32
N TYR A 87 -36.24 9.18 -16.72
CA TYR A 87 -35.33 10.13 -16.12
C TYR A 87 -35.18 9.78 -14.64
N SER A 88 -34.05 9.19 -14.27
CA SER A 88 -33.65 8.99 -12.88
C SER A 88 -32.67 10.10 -12.49
N ASN A 89 -33.09 11.00 -11.61
CA ASN A 89 -32.18 11.97 -11.01
C ASN A 89 -31.52 11.34 -9.79
N ASN A 90 -30.31 10.82 -9.98
CA ASN A 90 -29.48 10.26 -8.91
C ASN A 90 -28.64 11.33 -8.21
N TYR A 91 -28.95 12.62 -8.40
CA TYR A 91 -28.25 13.69 -7.68
C TYR A 91 -28.57 13.60 -6.20
N GLN A 92 -27.53 13.31 -5.43
CA GLN A 92 -27.54 13.49 -3.99
C GLN A 92 -26.65 14.69 -3.69
N PHE A 93 -27.21 15.70 -3.03
CA PHE A 93 -26.43 16.86 -2.60
C PHE A 93 -25.39 16.40 -1.58
N ASP A 94 -24.12 16.44 -1.98
CA ASP A 94 -23.00 16.14 -1.11
C ASP A 94 -22.38 17.46 -0.63
N TYR A 95 -22.67 17.80 0.63
CA TYR A 95 -22.13 19.00 1.24
C TYR A 95 -20.68 18.77 1.61
N SER A 96 -19.77 19.31 0.80
CA SER A 96 -18.36 19.40 1.17
C SER A 96 -18.12 20.70 1.95
N SER A 97 -17.75 20.56 3.23
CA SER A 97 -17.26 21.67 4.05
C SER A 97 -15.84 22.10 3.67
N PHE A 98 -15.19 21.38 2.76
CA PHE A 98 -13.84 21.67 2.32
C PHE A 98 -13.84 22.72 1.22
N ASN A 99 -13.31 23.90 1.55
CA ASN A 99 -12.94 24.90 0.56
C ASN A 99 -11.69 24.42 -0.18
N PHE A 100 -11.87 23.76 -1.33
CA PHE A 100 -10.78 23.48 -2.26
C PHE A 100 -10.24 24.80 -2.78
N LYS A 101 -9.08 25.22 -2.24
CA LYS A 101 -8.32 26.32 -2.83
C LYS A 101 -7.63 25.80 -4.08
N PRO A 102 -7.77 26.48 -5.24
CA PRO A 102 -7.01 26.09 -6.42
C PRO A 102 -5.51 26.13 -6.09
N PRO A 103 -4.69 25.26 -6.71
CA PRO A 103 -3.25 25.30 -6.53
C PRO A 103 -2.71 26.67 -6.96
N ASN A 104 -1.81 27.23 -6.16
CA ASN A 104 -1.09 28.43 -6.53
C ASN A 104 -0.11 28.06 -7.65
N VAL A 105 -0.28 28.70 -8.81
CA VAL A 105 0.66 28.66 -9.93
C VAL A 105 1.84 29.59 -9.66
#